data_AF-A0A2V4ECZ1-F1
#
_entry.id   AF-A0A2V4ECZ1-F1
#
_cell.length_a   1.000
_cell.length_b   1.000
_cell.length_c   1.000
_cell.angle_alpha   90.00
_cell.angle_beta   90.00
_cell.angle_gamma   90.00
#
_symmetry.space_group_name_H-M   'P 1'
#
loop_
_entity.id
_entity.type
_entity.pdbx_description
1 polymer ?
#
loop_
_entity_poly.entity_id
_entity_poly.type
_entity_poly.pdbx_seq_one_letter_code
_entity_poly.pdbx_strand_id
1 'polypeptide(L)'
;MTNTEALLGISLSDGRTFTPATPNLSDNPIVLPVAGQSFADIGMLVPTDVDSIDLRLLIGAPFNYWGDDDGDGQGVNGITATGSLSLSIVDKDNQPVARNTTVDVCKAPYKLTLSNTKGTLKTRYGVPNESRFSESEATYYINPKATMLVVCFAKPSLANIRDPGPANIWDIYDGFHVQSVTPSSYGLNFPTTGANNLYFDLNIAANNQVLYWEPVSHGGITATMTSATKTGVRVTLTGPAVTDASQWNSDNPTRIDRPSLPQVFELVGRDSPGGQGNVIAKYGFVLKQWFVHRGSSYYNYSSSSSWCPKIGDYRVPMVKDLTNATCQGSFSGSNCQGAVGATPSSSNNRYQRRIGAGFFAEWGSMDRYTGANFHDGKYWTSDTKDNGNHFTVYGGLGTVYESSVGSGLCVYPY
;
A
#
# COMPACT_ATOMS: atom_id res chain seq x y z
N MET A 1 -11.33 40.03 20.92
CA MET A 1 -10.84 38.65 21.10
C MET A 1 -9.88 38.60 22.29
N THR A 2 -10.29 37.97 23.40
CA THR A 2 -9.41 37.73 24.58
C THR A 2 -8.93 36.28 24.66
N ASN A 3 -9.40 35.40 23.75
CA ASN A 3 -9.10 33.98 23.76
C ASN A 3 -8.72 33.52 22.33
N THR A 4 -7.53 32.94 22.16
CA THR A 4 -7.00 32.42 20.89
C THR A 4 -7.71 31.14 20.45
N GLU A 5 -8.57 30.55 21.29
CA GLU A 5 -9.34 29.35 20.95
C GLU A 5 -10.19 29.51 19.68
N ALA A 6 -10.72 30.70 19.42
CA ALA A 6 -11.48 30.99 18.21
C ALA A 6 -10.59 31.03 16.94
N LEU A 7 -9.31 31.37 17.09
CA LEU A 7 -8.36 31.46 15.96
C LEU A 7 -7.93 30.08 15.46
N LEU A 8 -7.88 29.11 16.37
CA LEU A 8 -7.37 27.77 16.13
C LEU A 8 -8.49 26.72 16.01
N GLY A 9 -9.75 27.16 15.95
CA GLY A 9 -10.91 26.27 15.83
C GLY A 9 -11.12 25.75 14.40
N ILE A 10 -11.75 24.59 14.30
CA ILE A 10 -12.19 23.98 13.04
C ILE A 10 -13.69 23.73 13.04
N SER A 11 -14.31 23.78 11.87
CA SER A 11 -15.74 23.49 11.67
C SER A 11 -15.95 22.52 10.50
N LEU A 12 -16.95 21.65 10.63
CA LEU A 12 -17.31 20.66 9.62
C LEU A 12 -18.64 21.02 8.96
N SER A 13 -18.87 20.48 7.76
CA SER A 13 -20.08 20.76 6.98
C SER A 13 -21.39 20.25 7.62
N ASP A 14 -21.31 19.42 8.67
CA ASP A 14 -22.46 18.96 9.46
C ASP A 14 -22.74 19.83 10.70
N GLY A 15 -22.03 20.96 10.85
CA GLY A 15 -22.22 21.93 11.93
C GLY A 15 -21.42 21.63 13.19
N ARG A 16 -20.68 20.51 13.27
CA ARG A 16 -19.76 20.25 14.40
C ARG A 16 -18.61 21.25 14.38
N THR A 17 -18.25 21.75 15.56
CA THR A 17 -17.13 22.68 15.76
C THR A 17 -16.19 22.14 16.83
N PHE A 18 -14.89 22.31 16.63
CA PHE A 18 -13.86 21.87 17.57
C PHE A 18 -12.92 23.05 17.87
N THR A 19 -12.49 23.16 19.12
CA THR A 19 -11.60 24.23 19.61
C THR A 19 -10.42 23.60 20.35
N PRO A 20 -9.35 24.34 20.68
CA PRO A 20 -8.23 23.80 21.45
C PRO A 20 -8.63 23.19 22.80
N ALA A 21 -9.79 23.58 23.36
CA ALA A 21 -10.34 23.02 24.59
C ALA A 21 -10.93 21.60 24.43
N THR A 22 -11.16 21.14 23.20
CA THR A 22 -11.71 19.82 22.88
C THR A 22 -10.76 19.04 21.95
N PRO A 23 -9.50 18.80 22.39
CA PRO A 23 -8.54 18.09 21.55
C PRO A 23 -8.97 16.63 21.38
N ASN A 24 -8.66 16.08 20.21
CA ASN A 24 -8.85 14.66 19.94
C ASN A 24 -7.49 13.97 19.80
N LEU A 25 -7.48 12.65 19.93
CA LEU A 25 -6.28 11.83 19.86
C LEU A 25 -6.25 11.05 18.54
N SER A 26 -5.08 10.52 18.18
CA SER A 26 -4.92 9.73 16.95
C SER A 26 -5.71 8.42 16.96
N ASP A 27 -6.00 7.86 18.14
CA ASP A 27 -6.84 6.69 18.35
C ASP A 27 -8.35 7.00 18.39
N ASN A 28 -8.71 8.29 18.50
CA ASN A 28 -10.08 8.78 18.38
C ASN A 28 -10.14 10.00 17.44
N PRO A 29 -9.92 9.80 16.13
CA PRO A 29 -9.90 10.86 15.14
C PRO A 29 -11.30 11.42 14.85
N ILE A 30 -11.37 12.70 14.48
CA ILE A 30 -12.57 13.35 13.96
C ILE A 30 -12.86 12.79 12.57
N VAL A 31 -14.00 12.12 12.42
CA VAL A 31 -14.45 11.60 11.12
C VAL A 31 -15.18 12.71 10.35
N LEU A 32 -14.72 12.98 9.13
CA LEU A 32 -15.37 13.89 8.21
C LEU A 32 -16.82 13.44 7.93
N PRO A 33 -17.76 14.37 7.73
CA PRO A 33 -19.18 14.03 7.57
C PRO A 33 -19.50 13.35 6.24
N VAL A 34 -18.81 13.72 5.15
CA VAL A 34 -19.15 13.29 3.79
C VAL A 34 -17.97 12.57 3.14
N ALA A 35 -18.27 11.52 2.38
CA ALA A 35 -17.25 10.76 1.66
C ALA A 35 -16.66 11.58 0.51
N GLY A 36 -15.35 11.45 0.28
CA GLY A 36 -14.64 12.18 -0.77
C GLY A 36 -14.25 13.62 -0.43
N GLN A 37 -14.45 14.07 0.82
CA GLN A 37 -14.00 15.39 1.27
C GLN A 37 -12.48 15.51 1.37
N SER A 38 -12.02 16.74 1.30
CA SER A 38 -10.64 17.22 1.46
C SER A 38 -10.51 18.10 2.71
N PHE A 39 -9.30 18.57 3.02
CA PHE A 39 -9.10 19.57 4.08
C PHE A 39 -9.59 20.97 3.70
N ALA A 40 -9.90 21.22 2.43
CA ALA A 40 -10.56 22.45 1.99
C ALA A 40 -12.02 22.52 2.43
N ASP A 41 -12.63 21.36 2.73
CA ASP A 41 -14.01 21.26 3.25
C ASP A 41 -14.10 21.45 4.78
N ILE A 42 -12.96 21.60 5.45
CA ILE A 42 -12.87 21.92 6.87
C ILE A 42 -12.77 23.45 7.01
N GLY A 43 -13.77 24.05 7.65
CA GLY A 43 -13.80 25.49 7.88
C GLY A 43 -12.75 25.90 8.91
N MET A 44 -11.85 26.78 8.50
CA MET A 44 -10.76 27.36 9.27
C MET A 44 -10.62 28.85 8.91
N LEU A 45 -10.00 29.65 9.78
CA LEU A 45 -9.70 31.05 9.45
C LEU A 45 -8.56 31.21 8.43
N VAL A 46 -7.65 30.23 8.35
CA VAL A 46 -6.64 30.20 7.28
C VAL A 46 -7.36 29.94 5.95
N PRO A 47 -7.21 30.80 4.92
CA PRO A 47 -7.86 30.61 3.62
C PRO A 47 -7.41 29.33 2.90
N THR A 48 -8.24 28.78 2.03
CA THR A 48 -8.04 27.44 1.45
C THR A 48 -6.85 27.31 0.50
N ASP A 49 -6.33 28.42 -0.02
CA ASP A 49 -5.26 28.51 -1.01
C ASP A 49 -3.88 28.82 -0.42
N VAL A 50 -3.80 29.06 0.89
CA VAL A 50 -2.55 29.38 1.60
C VAL A 50 -2.42 28.57 2.89
N ASP A 51 -1.18 28.33 3.30
CA ASP A 51 -0.86 27.67 4.58
C ASP A 51 -0.60 28.68 5.70
N SER A 52 -0.62 29.98 5.41
CA SER A 52 -0.46 31.02 6.43
C SER A 52 -1.16 32.33 6.02
N ILE A 53 -1.64 33.08 7.01
CA ILE A 53 -2.26 34.39 6.82
C ILE A 53 -1.88 35.33 7.97
N ASP A 54 -1.62 36.59 7.62
CA ASP A 54 -1.43 37.67 8.61
C ASP A 54 -2.78 38.02 9.26
N LEU A 55 -2.82 38.14 10.58
CA LEU A 55 -4.04 38.49 11.33
C LEU A 55 -4.60 39.84 10.91
N ARG A 56 -3.74 40.76 10.41
CA ARG A 56 -4.18 42.03 9.83
C ARG A 56 -5.11 41.84 8.62
N LEU A 57 -4.92 40.78 7.83
CA LEU A 57 -5.76 40.51 6.67
C LEU A 57 -7.13 39.97 7.09
N LEU A 58 -7.22 39.20 8.18
CA LEU A 58 -8.48 38.66 8.68
C LEU A 58 -9.44 39.75 9.18
N ILE A 59 -8.93 40.84 9.76
CA ILE A 59 -9.74 41.98 10.19
C ILE A 59 -10.12 42.90 9.02
N GLY A 60 -9.43 42.79 7.87
CA GLY A 60 -9.71 43.57 6.67
C GLY A 60 -10.70 42.88 5.72
N ALA A 61 -11.12 43.61 4.68
CA ALA A 61 -11.87 43.02 3.59
C ALA A 61 -11.01 41.96 2.86
N PRO A 62 -11.61 40.85 2.41
CA PRO A 62 -13.04 40.53 2.41
C PRO A 62 -13.55 39.86 3.71
N PHE A 63 -12.67 39.48 4.63
CA PHE A 63 -13.00 38.61 5.76
C PHE A 63 -13.77 39.32 6.87
N ASN A 64 -13.35 40.53 7.25
CA ASN A 64 -13.98 41.34 8.30
C ASN A 64 -14.22 40.56 9.62
N TYR A 65 -13.29 39.68 10.02
CA TYR A 65 -13.37 38.90 11.26
C TYR A 65 -13.01 39.74 12.50
N TRP A 66 -13.84 40.72 12.79
CA TRP A 66 -13.79 41.53 14.00
C TRP A 66 -15.20 42.03 14.33
N GLY A 67 -15.39 42.42 15.59
CA GLY A 67 -16.62 43.01 16.09
C GLY A 67 -16.26 44.18 16.99
N ASP A 68 -17.12 45.19 16.98
CA ASP A 68 -16.94 46.45 17.68
C ASP A 68 -18.32 46.89 18.19
N ASP A 69 -18.49 46.80 19.51
CA ASP A 69 -19.78 46.99 20.18
C ASP A 69 -20.10 48.47 20.40
N ASP A 70 -19.09 49.34 20.47
CA ASP A 70 -19.23 50.78 20.74
C ASP A 70 -18.88 51.68 19.53
N GLY A 71 -18.42 51.09 18.44
CA GLY A 71 -18.28 51.73 17.13
C GLY A 71 -16.96 52.49 16.93
N ASP A 72 -15.99 52.32 17.83
CA ASP A 72 -14.74 53.08 17.84
C ASP A 72 -13.61 52.49 16.97
N GLY A 73 -13.81 51.27 16.48
CA GLY A 73 -12.93 50.57 15.54
C GLY A 73 -13.24 50.91 14.08
N GLN A 74 -14.32 51.64 13.80
CA GLN A 74 -14.73 52.02 12.44
C GLN A 74 -13.89 53.19 11.87
N GLY A 75 -13.50 53.08 10.59
CA GLY A 75 -12.79 54.13 9.85
C GLY A 75 -11.31 53.84 9.55
N VAL A 76 -10.63 54.80 8.92
CA VAL A 76 -9.21 54.67 8.54
C VAL A 76 -8.35 54.58 9.81
N ASN A 77 -7.67 53.44 10.01
CA ASN A 77 -6.84 53.12 11.18
C ASN A 77 -7.59 52.92 12.50
N GLY A 78 -8.84 52.48 12.48
CA GLY A 78 -9.62 52.21 13.70
C GLY A 78 -9.18 50.97 14.48
N ILE A 79 -8.80 49.89 13.77
CA ILE A 79 -8.32 48.63 14.36
C ILE A 79 -7.05 48.11 13.66
N THR A 80 -6.13 47.56 14.45
CA THR A 80 -4.89 46.93 13.97
C THR A 80 -4.66 45.61 14.69
N ALA A 81 -4.18 44.61 13.96
CA ALA A 81 -3.78 43.31 14.49
C ALA A 81 -2.33 43.00 14.08
N THR A 82 -1.59 42.37 14.97
CA THR A 82 -0.27 41.81 14.69
C THR A 82 -0.26 40.30 14.91
N GLY A 83 0.65 39.61 14.20
CA GLY A 83 0.81 38.16 14.27
C GLY A 83 0.20 37.44 13.07
N SER A 84 0.36 36.13 13.02
CA SER A 84 -0.10 35.30 11.90
C SER A 84 -0.71 33.99 12.37
N LEU A 85 -1.54 33.40 11.52
CA LEU A 85 -1.99 32.00 11.62
C LEU A 85 -1.22 31.15 10.62
N SER A 86 -0.95 29.90 11.00
CA SER A 86 -0.33 28.91 10.14
C SER A 86 -1.07 27.58 10.21
N LEU A 87 -1.05 26.84 9.11
CA LEU A 87 -1.63 25.52 8.94
C LEU A 87 -0.52 24.56 8.49
N SER A 88 -0.51 23.38 9.10
CA SER A 88 0.29 22.24 8.63
C SER A 88 -0.59 21.00 8.62
N ILE A 89 -0.57 20.26 7.52
CA ILE A 89 -1.31 19.00 7.38
C ILE A 89 -0.32 17.92 6.98
N VAL A 90 -0.30 16.83 7.74
CA VAL A 90 0.49 15.65 7.41
C VAL A 90 -0.36 14.38 7.51
N ASP A 91 0.00 13.35 6.75
CA ASP A 91 -0.60 12.01 6.89
C ASP A 91 -0.03 11.22 8.08
N LYS A 92 -0.50 9.98 8.28
CA LYS A 92 -0.04 9.09 9.36
C LYS A 92 1.47 8.83 9.35
N ASP A 93 2.11 8.97 8.18
CA ASP A 93 3.54 8.74 7.95
C ASP A 93 4.33 10.06 7.98
N ASN A 94 3.71 11.14 8.46
CA ASN A 94 4.24 12.51 8.56
C ASN A 94 4.64 13.13 7.21
N GLN A 95 4.05 12.68 6.09
CA GLN A 95 4.26 13.34 4.81
C GLN A 95 3.33 14.56 4.67
N PRO A 96 3.83 15.72 4.21
CA PRO A 96 2.99 16.89 3.96
C PRO A 96 1.88 16.63 2.94
N VAL A 97 0.69 17.13 3.23
CA VAL A 97 -0.50 16.95 2.39
C VAL A 97 -1.08 18.30 2.02
N ALA A 98 -1.29 18.53 0.72
CA ALA A 98 -1.92 19.76 0.26
C ALA A 98 -3.40 19.81 0.67
N ARG A 99 -3.89 21.01 1.00
CA ARG A 99 -5.24 21.22 1.54
C ARG A 99 -6.38 20.72 0.65
N ASN A 100 -6.21 20.77 -0.67
CA ASN A 100 -7.18 20.31 -1.66
C ASN A 100 -7.13 18.79 -1.93
N THR A 101 -6.22 18.06 -1.27
CA THR A 101 -6.11 16.61 -1.44
C THR A 101 -7.29 15.93 -0.76
N THR A 102 -8.02 15.09 -1.49
CA THR A 102 -9.06 14.22 -0.91
C THR A 102 -8.43 13.31 0.15
N VAL A 103 -9.09 13.19 1.30
CA VAL A 103 -8.58 12.43 2.43
C VAL A 103 -8.67 10.93 2.13
N ASP A 104 -7.52 10.28 1.93
CA ASP A 104 -7.40 8.84 1.72
C ASP A 104 -7.37 8.08 3.06
N VAL A 105 -8.25 7.09 3.22
CA VAL A 105 -8.38 6.30 4.45
C VAL A 105 -7.13 5.48 4.76
N CYS A 106 -6.35 5.10 3.76
CA CYS A 106 -5.13 4.30 3.93
C CYS A 106 -3.95 5.10 4.50
N LYS A 107 -4.06 6.42 4.46
CA LYS A 107 -3.09 7.38 5.00
C LYS A 107 -3.59 8.06 6.27
N ALA A 108 -4.80 7.72 6.71
CA ALA A 108 -5.40 8.23 7.92
C ALA A 108 -4.87 7.48 9.18
N PRO A 109 -4.94 8.09 10.37
CA PRO A 109 -5.39 9.45 10.64
C PRO A 109 -4.38 10.51 10.19
N TYR A 110 -4.89 11.63 9.69
CA TYR A 110 -4.08 12.79 9.34
C TYR A 110 -3.94 13.70 10.54
N LYS A 111 -2.81 14.38 10.67
CA LYS A 111 -2.56 15.38 11.71
C LYS A 111 -2.66 16.78 11.09
N LEU A 112 -3.69 17.52 11.48
CA LEU A 112 -3.90 18.91 11.14
C LEU A 112 -3.47 19.79 12.33
N THR A 113 -2.55 20.70 12.08
CA THR A 113 -1.99 21.58 13.11
C THR A 113 -2.26 23.03 12.72
N LEU A 114 -2.94 23.75 13.60
CA LEU A 114 -3.13 25.20 13.52
C LEU A 114 -2.30 25.88 14.59
N SER A 115 -1.58 26.94 14.24
CA SER A 115 -0.81 27.72 15.20
C SER A 115 -0.94 29.22 14.96
N ASN A 116 -0.80 30.00 16.03
CA ASN A 116 -0.71 31.45 15.96
C ASN A 116 0.57 31.94 16.62
N THR A 117 1.14 33.02 16.08
CA THR A 117 2.21 33.74 16.78
C THR A 117 1.63 34.62 17.88
N LYS A 118 2.49 35.09 18.79
CA LYS A 118 2.16 36.20 19.68
C LYS A 118 1.67 37.40 18.86
N GLY A 119 0.65 38.09 19.38
CA GLY A 119 0.07 39.23 18.69
C GLY A 119 -0.63 40.22 19.60
N THR A 120 -1.09 41.31 19.01
CA THR A 120 -1.77 42.42 19.69
C THR A 120 -2.89 42.90 18.80
N LEU A 121 -4.09 42.97 19.37
CA LEU A 121 -5.24 43.66 18.79
C LEU A 121 -5.32 45.03 19.44
N LYS A 122 -5.30 46.09 18.64
CA LYS A 122 -5.27 47.46 19.13
C LYS A 122 -6.28 48.31 18.38
N THR A 123 -7.10 49.02 19.15
CA THR A 123 -8.05 50.03 18.67
C THR A 123 -7.48 51.43 18.89
N ARG A 124 -8.06 52.42 18.20
CA ARG A 124 -7.66 53.82 18.39
C ARG A 124 -8.15 54.39 19.71
N TYR A 125 -9.34 53.99 20.15
CA TYR A 125 -10.01 54.42 21.37
C TYR A 125 -10.34 53.18 22.25
N GLY A 126 -10.94 53.38 23.43
CA GLY A 126 -11.22 52.29 24.39
C GLY A 126 -10.25 52.21 25.58
N VAL A 127 -10.71 51.67 26.71
CA VAL A 127 -9.89 51.45 27.92
C VAL A 127 -10.15 50.03 28.46
N PRO A 128 -9.20 49.09 28.33
CA PRO A 128 -7.94 49.20 27.59
C PRO A 128 -8.16 49.25 26.06
N ASN A 129 -7.33 50.00 25.33
CA ASN A 129 -7.35 50.05 23.85
C ASN A 129 -6.49 48.96 23.19
N GLU A 130 -5.88 48.08 23.98
CA GLU A 130 -5.12 46.95 23.45
C GLU A 130 -5.46 45.67 24.22
N SER A 131 -5.47 44.57 23.47
CA SER A 131 -5.49 43.23 23.98
C SER A 131 -4.34 42.44 23.37
N ARG A 132 -3.64 41.66 24.20
CA ARG A 132 -2.50 40.84 23.79
C ARG A 132 -2.88 39.39 23.90
N PHE A 133 -2.42 38.60 22.94
CA PHE A 133 -2.57 37.16 22.97
C PHE A 133 -1.22 36.48 22.77
N SER A 134 -1.06 35.34 23.46
CA SER A 134 0.14 34.52 23.41
C SER A 134 0.16 33.64 22.16
N GLU A 135 1.34 33.14 21.83
CA GLU A 135 1.47 32.05 20.88
C GLU A 135 0.74 30.80 21.40
N SER A 136 0.14 30.05 20.48
CA SER A 136 -0.59 28.83 20.80
C SER A 136 -0.66 27.91 19.58
N GLU A 137 -0.94 26.63 19.82
CA GLU A 137 -1.03 25.58 18.82
C GLU A 137 -2.18 24.64 19.18
N ALA A 138 -2.88 24.15 18.16
CA ALA A 138 -3.93 23.14 18.28
C ALA A 138 -3.68 22.05 17.24
N THR A 139 -3.84 20.79 17.66
CA THR A 139 -3.70 19.62 16.79
C THR A 139 -5.00 18.85 16.75
N TYR A 140 -5.43 18.49 15.54
CA TYR A 140 -6.61 17.71 15.24
C TYR A 140 -6.25 16.49 14.42
N TYR A 141 -6.72 15.31 14.84
CA TYR A 141 -6.57 14.09 14.03
C TYR A 141 -7.82 13.85 13.21
N ILE A 142 -7.69 13.68 11.89
CA ILE A 142 -8.81 13.63 10.95
C ILE A 142 -8.83 12.28 10.20
N ASN A 143 -10.02 11.68 10.11
CA ASN A 143 -10.31 10.52 9.27
C ASN A 143 -11.35 10.87 8.19
N PRO A 144 -11.29 10.27 7.00
CA PRO A 144 -12.33 10.43 6.00
C PRO A 144 -13.60 9.66 6.40
N LYS A 145 -14.74 10.04 5.81
CA LYS A 145 -15.94 9.21 5.85
C LYS A 145 -15.77 8.04 4.89
N ALA A 146 -15.62 6.83 5.43
CA ALA A 146 -15.65 5.61 4.64
C ALA A 146 -17.09 5.09 4.48
N THR A 147 -17.49 4.78 3.24
CA THR A 147 -18.77 4.09 2.94
C THR A 147 -18.58 2.57 2.81
N MET A 148 -17.38 2.16 2.40
CA MET A 148 -16.90 0.78 2.44
C MET A 148 -15.57 0.74 3.17
N LEU A 149 -15.26 -0.40 3.77
CA LEU A 149 -13.94 -0.68 4.29
C LEU A 149 -12.96 -0.80 3.12
N VAL A 150 -11.77 -0.24 3.32
CA VAL A 150 -10.75 -0.18 2.28
C VAL A 150 -9.61 -1.12 2.64
N VAL A 151 -9.25 -1.97 1.69
CA VAL A 151 -8.02 -2.76 1.76
C VAL A 151 -6.89 -1.88 1.25
N CYS A 152 -5.92 -1.59 2.11
CA CYS A 152 -4.85 -0.64 1.82
C CYS A 152 -3.58 -1.31 1.33
N PHE A 153 -3.31 -2.51 1.84
CA PHE A 153 -2.12 -3.26 1.49
C PHE A 153 -2.41 -4.75 1.32
N ALA A 154 -1.61 -5.37 0.46
CA ALA A 154 -1.47 -6.81 0.36
C ALA A 154 -0.02 -7.18 0.68
N LYS A 155 0.15 -7.95 1.76
CA LYS A 155 1.42 -8.21 2.42
C LYS A 155 1.89 -9.64 2.16
N PRO A 156 2.76 -9.86 1.16
CA PRO A 156 3.54 -11.09 1.07
C PRO A 156 4.63 -11.12 2.16
N SER A 157 5.53 -12.10 2.11
CA SER A 157 6.73 -12.15 2.93
C SER A 157 7.53 -10.84 2.86
N LEU A 158 7.84 -10.26 4.03
CA LEU A 158 8.67 -9.05 4.16
C LEU A 158 10.13 -9.37 4.52
N ALA A 159 10.53 -10.64 4.49
CA ALA A 159 11.88 -11.04 4.85
C ALA A 159 12.90 -10.64 3.77
N ASN A 160 14.14 -10.38 4.20
CA ASN A 160 15.31 -10.18 3.32
C ASN A 160 15.15 -9.06 2.26
N ILE A 161 14.34 -8.03 2.53
CA ILE A 161 14.21 -6.88 1.62
C ILE A 161 15.53 -6.11 1.57
N ARG A 162 16.21 -6.18 0.44
CA ARG A 162 17.45 -5.41 0.14
C ARG A 162 17.16 -4.19 -0.73
N ASP A 163 16.32 -4.38 -1.74
CA ASP A 163 15.99 -3.38 -2.75
C ASP A 163 14.45 -3.16 -2.73
N PRO A 164 13.94 -2.22 -1.91
CA PRO A 164 12.51 -1.97 -1.80
C PRO A 164 11.94 -1.43 -3.12
N GLY A 165 10.65 -1.65 -3.35
CA GLY A 165 9.91 -1.09 -4.48
C GLY A 165 9.83 0.44 -4.44
N PRO A 166 9.38 1.08 -5.54
CA PRO A 166 8.96 2.47 -5.52
C PRO A 166 7.92 2.71 -4.42
N ALA A 167 7.99 3.85 -3.72
CA ALA A 167 7.13 4.15 -2.57
C ALA A 167 5.63 4.20 -2.89
N ASN A 168 5.23 4.38 -4.16
CA ASN A 168 3.84 4.31 -4.59
C ASN A 168 3.33 2.87 -4.86
N ILE A 169 4.24 1.89 -4.86
CA ILE A 169 3.94 0.47 -5.11
C ILE A 169 4.19 -0.37 -3.85
N TRP A 170 5.24 -0.05 -3.09
CA TRP A 170 5.72 -0.87 -1.98
C TRP A 170 5.98 -0.05 -0.73
N ASP A 171 5.38 -0.49 0.38
CA ASP A 171 5.70 -0.09 1.74
C ASP A 171 6.54 -1.18 2.43
N ILE A 172 7.56 -0.76 3.19
CA ILE A 172 8.53 -1.69 3.80
C ILE A 172 7.95 -2.49 4.98
N TYR A 173 6.87 -2.01 5.60
CA TYR A 173 6.22 -2.62 6.76
C TYR A 173 4.90 -3.31 6.40
N ASP A 174 4.22 -2.83 5.36
CA ASP A 174 2.87 -3.27 4.98
C ASP A 174 2.80 -3.97 3.62
N GLY A 175 3.84 -3.90 2.77
CA GLY A 175 3.90 -4.62 1.50
C GLY A 175 3.34 -3.83 0.31
N PHE A 176 2.60 -4.48 -0.58
CA PHE A 176 2.11 -3.81 -1.80
C PHE A 176 0.93 -2.90 -1.50
N HIS A 177 1.00 -1.65 -1.94
CA HIS A 177 -0.16 -0.76 -1.98
C HIS A 177 -1.20 -1.29 -2.97
N VAL A 178 -2.48 -1.25 -2.58
CA VAL A 178 -3.57 -1.50 -3.52
C VAL A 178 -3.58 -0.38 -4.58
N GLN A 179 -3.46 -0.76 -5.85
CA GLN A 179 -3.36 0.18 -6.96
C GLN A 179 -4.74 0.57 -7.52
N SER A 180 -5.73 -0.31 -7.41
CA SER A 180 -7.10 -0.05 -7.86
C SER A 180 -8.14 -0.89 -7.13
N VAL A 181 -9.27 -0.28 -6.81
CA VAL A 181 -10.47 -0.99 -6.31
C VAL A 181 -11.51 -1.24 -7.42
N THR A 182 -11.29 -0.69 -8.62
CA THR A 182 -12.15 -0.89 -9.79
C THR A 182 -11.90 -2.25 -10.44
N PRO A 183 -12.95 -3.09 -10.65
CA PRO A 183 -12.79 -4.45 -11.17
C PRO A 183 -12.04 -4.57 -12.50
N SER A 184 -12.28 -3.64 -13.45
CA SER A 184 -11.57 -3.61 -14.75
C SER A 184 -10.06 -3.40 -14.64
N SER A 185 -9.58 -2.99 -13.46
CA SER A 185 -8.20 -2.60 -13.21
C SER A 185 -7.54 -3.45 -12.11
N TYR A 186 -8.17 -4.55 -11.69
CA TYR A 186 -7.58 -5.50 -10.73
C TYR A 186 -6.25 -6.11 -11.19
N GLY A 187 -5.97 -6.10 -12.50
CA GLY A 187 -4.67 -6.55 -13.03
C GLY A 187 -3.47 -5.69 -12.66
N LEU A 188 -3.70 -4.54 -11.99
CA LEU A 188 -2.67 -3.67 -11.41
C LEU A 188 -2.30 -4.06 -9.98
N ASN A 189 -3.12 -4.87 -9.30
CA ASN A 189 -2.89 -5.27 -7.91
C ASN A 189 -2.05 -6.54 -7.84
N PHE A 190 -1.32 -6.69 -6.73
CA PHE A 190 -0.68 -7.95 -6.36
C PHE A 190 -1.74 -8.99 -5.93
N PRO A 191 -1.53 -10.29 -6.13
CA PRO A 191 -0.50 -10.89 -6.98
C PRO A 191 -0.93 -11.01 -8.45
N THR A 192 0.06 -11.04 -9.35
CA THR A 192 -0.15 -11.44 -10.76
C THR A 192 0.36 -12.85 -11.06
N THR A 193 1.11 -13.43 -10.12
CA THR A 193 1.66 -14.78 -10.18
C THR A 193 1.28 -15.58 -8.94
N GLY A 194 1.29 -16.91 -8.98
CA GLY A 194 0.96 -17.70 -7.80
C GLY A 194 1.57 -19.10 -7.82
N ALA A 195 1.55 -19.77 -6.67
CA ALA A 195 1.89 -21.17 -6.52
C ALA A 195 1.11 -21.75 -5.34
N ASN A 196 1.02 -23.08 -5.28
CA ASN A 196 0.27 -23.76 -4.23
C ASN A 196 0.84 -23.46 -2.84
N ASN A 197 -0.05 -23.15 -1.90
CA ASN A 197 0.22 -22.78 -0.51
C ASN A 197 1.01 -21.47 -0.32
N LEU A 198 1.12 -20.62 -1.35
CA LEU A 198 1.52 -19.24 -1.10
C LEU A 198 0.40 -18.46 -0.43
N TYR A 199 0.77 -17.52 0.43
CA TYR A 199 -0.19 -16.70 1.15
C TYR A 199 0.26 -15.25 1.26
N PHE A 200 -0.69 -14.36 1.45
CA PHE A 200 -0.44 -12.95 1.76
C PHE A 200 -1.52 -12.45 2.72
N ASP A 201 -1.18 -11.43 3.51
CA ASP A 201 -2.11 -10.85 4.47
C ASP A 201 -2.66 -9.53 3.91
N LEU A 202 -3.98 -9.35 3.94
CA LEU A 202 -4.61 -8.09 3.59
C LEU A 202 -4.67 -7.19 4.82
N ASN A 203 -4.29 -5.92 4.67
CA ASN A 203 -4.47 -4.89 5.69
C ASN A 203 -5.71 -4.05 5.38
N ILE A 204 -6.64 -4.01 6.31
CA ILE A 204 -7.96 -3.37 6.17
C ILE A 204 -8.02 -2.15 7.09
N ALA A 205 -8.23 -0.97 6.50
CA ALA A 205 -8.37 0.28 7.24
C ALA A 205 -9.83 0.58 7.63
N ALA A 206 -9.98 1.45 8.63
CA ALA A 206 -11.26 1.94 9.15
C ALA A 206 -12.27 0.86 9.58
N ASN A 207 -11.79 -0.34 9.93
CA ASN A 207 -12.63 -1.44 10.35
C ASN A 207 -12.54 -1.69 11.86
N ASN A 208 -13.70 -1.84 12.51
CA ASN A 208 -13.84 -2.09 13.94
C ASN A 208 -14.39 -3.50 14.27
N GLN A 209 -14.70 -4.29 13.24
CA GLN A 209 -15.30 -5.62 13.36
C GLN A 209 -14.55 -6.68 12.55
N VAL A 210 -14.69 -7.95 12.91
CA VAL A 210 -14.13 -9.04 12.10
C VAL A 210 -15.06 -9.29 10.91
N LEU A 211 -14.51 -9.46 9.72
CA LEU A 211 -15.27 -9.73 8.51
C LEU A 211 -15.37 -11.22 8.21
N TYR A 212 -16.43 -11.61 7.53
CA TYR A 212 -16.65 -12.96 7.04
C TYR A 212 -16.30 -13.05 5.55
N TRP A 213 -15.60 -14.12 5.19
CA TRP A 213 -15.05 -14.32 3.86
C TRP A 213 -15.33 -15.74 3.40
N GLU A 214 -15.81 -15.89 2.16
CA GLU A 214 -16.02 -17.20 1.54
C GLU A 214 -14.87 -17.50 0.56
N PRO A 215 -14.42 -18.76 0.44
CA PRO A 215 -13.41 -19.12 -0.56
C PRO A 215 -13.85 -18.79 -1.98
N VAL A 216 -12.92 -18.30 -2.80
CA VAL A 216 -13.17 -17.96 -4.20
C VAL A 216 -12.38 -18.91 -5.09
N SER A 217 -13.06 -19.62 -5.99
CA SER A 217 -12.42 -20.62 -6.87
C SER A 217 -12.64 -20.31 -8.33
N HIS A 218 -11.55 -20.14 -9.08
CA HIS A 218 -11.56 -19.87 -10.51
C HIS A 218 -10.42 -20.62 -11.21
N GLY A 219 -10.73 -21.22 -12.36
CA GLY A 219 -9.71 -21.85 -13.21
C GLY A 219 -8.86 -22.93 -12.53
N GLY A 220 -9.38 -23.65 -11.54
CA GLY A 220 -8.65 -24.69 -10.80
C GLY A 220 -7.78 -24.16 -9.65
N ILE A 221 -7.85 -22.86 -9.33
CA ILE A 221 -7.17 -22.24 -8.20
C ILE A 221 -8.23 -21.72 -7.22
N THR A 222 -7.97 -21.89 -5.93
CA THR A 222 -8.82 -21.40 -4.84
C THR A 222 -8.06 -20.42 -3.97
N ALA A 223 -8.62 -19.24 -3.73
CA ALA A 223 -8.19 -18.31 -2.70
C ALA A 223 -9.03 -18.53 -1.43
N THR A 224 -8.38 -18.90 -0.34
CA THR A 224 -9.02 -19.16 0.95
C THR A 224 -8.61 -18.12 1.98
N MET A 225 -9.59 -17.50 2.63
CA MET A 225 -9.36 -16.52 3.68
C MET A 225 -9.37 -17.19 5.05
N THR A 226 -8.33 -16.96 5.85
CA THR A 226 -8.18 -17.51 7.21
C THR A 226 -7.66 -16.44 8.18
N SER A 227 -7.73 -16.72 9.49
CA SER A 227 -7.18 -15.87 10.54
C SER A 227 -7.66 -14.41 10.47
N ALA A 228 -8.94 -14.20 10.16
CA ALA A 228 -9.53 -12.87 10.06
C ALA A 228 -9.50 -12.15 11.41
N THR A 229 -9.05 -10.91 11.40
CA THR A 229 -9.06 -9.97 12.51
C THR A 229 -9.85 -8.72 12.11
N LYS A 230 -9.90 -7.72 12.99
CA LYS A 230 -10.51 -6.43 12.66
C LYS A 230 -9.74 -5.69 11.57
N THR A 231 -8.42 -5.89 11.48
CA THR A 231 -7.55 -5.09 10.60
C THR A 231 -6.88 -5.91 9.52
N GLY A 232 -7.18 -7.20 9.41
CA GLY A 232 -6.63 -8.00 8.32
C GLY A 232 -7.12 -9.43 8.22
N VAL A 233 -6.74 -10.09 7.13
CA VAL A 233 -7.10 -11.48 6.82
C VAL A 233 -6.00 -12.12 5.98
N ARG A 234 -5.68 -13.40 6.23
CA ARG A 234 -4.73 -14.16 5.42
C ARG A 234 -5.42 -14.78 4.23
N VAL A 235 -4.91 -14.54 3.03
CA VAL A 235 -5.34 -15.16 1.78
C VAL A 235 -4.32 -16.23 1.41
N THR A 236 -4.74 -17.49 1.33
CA THR A 236 -3.91 -18.61 0.86
C THR A 236 -4.39 -19.08 -0.52
N LEU A 237 -3.47 -19.21 -1.47
CA LEU A 237 -3.73 -19.75 -2.80
C LEU A 237 -3.46 -21.26 -2.81
N THR A 238 -4.44 -22.05 -3.22
CA THR A 238 -4.29 -23.49 -3.47
C THR A 238 -4.65 -23.81 -4.92
N GLY A 239 -3.98 -24.80 -5.51
CA GLY A 239 -4.17 -25.13 -6.91
C GLY A 239 -3.29 -26.30 -7.35
N PRO A 240 -3.14 -26.53 -8.67
CA PRO A 240 -2.39 -27.68 -9.17
C PRO A 240 -0.93 -27.65 -8.72
N ALA A 241 -0.46 -28.73 -8.09
CA ALA A 241 0.92 -28.86 -7.65
C ALA A 241 1.30 -30.33 -7.51
N VAL A 242 2.60 -30.60 -7.61
CA VAL A 242 3.17 -31.89 -7.18
C VAL A 242 3.49 -31.77 -5.69
N THR A 243 2.81 -32.55 -4.85
CA THR A 243 2.95 -32.47 -3.38
C THR A 243 3.67 -33.67 -2.77
N ASP A 244 3.88 -34.74 -3.55
CA ASP A 244 4.57 -35.94 -3.12
C ASP A 244 6.08 -35.87 -3.44
N ALA A 245 6.91 -36.05 -2.41
CA ALA A 245 8.36 -36.09 -2.53
C ALA A 245 8.86 -37.22 -3.44
N SER A 246 8.14 -38.33 -3.57
CA SER A 246 8.49 -39.41 -4.50
C SER A 246 8.43 -38.94 -5.95
N GLN A 247 7.45 -38.07 -6.27
CA GLN A 247 7.27 -37.53 -7.61
C GLN A 247 8.25 -36.40 -7.94
N TRP A 248 8.69 -35.62 -6.95
CA TRP A 248 9.76 -34.64 -7.15
C TRP A 248 11.05 -35.32 -7.61
N ASN A 249 11.40 -36.45 -6.98
CA ASN A 249 12.62 -37.20 -7.29
C ASN A 249 12.50 -38.11 -8.54
N SER A 250 11.29 -38.34 -9.03
CA SER A 250 11.05 -39.15 -10.24
C SER A 250 11.33 -38.34 -11.51
N ASP A 251 11.97 -38.97 -12.49
CA ASP A 251 12.07 -38.43 -13.86
C ASP A 251 10.80 -38.70 -14.68
N ASN A 252 9.86 -39.48 -14.16
CA ASN A 252 8.55 -39.77 -14.76
C ASN A 252 7.45 -39.46 -13.72
N PRO A 253 7.19 -38.18 -13.44
CA PRO A 253 6.13 -37.78 -12.51
C PRO A 253 4.75 -38.05 -13.10
N THR A 254 3.71 -38.05 -12.25
CA THR A 254 2.34 -38.06 -12.75
C THR A 254 1.93 -36.68 -13.22
N ARG A 255 1.02 -36.63 -14.19
CA ARG A 255 0.42 -35.37 -14.62
C ARG A 255 -0.43 -34.76 -13.51
N ILE A 256 -0.35 -33.44 -13.39
CA ILE A 256 -1.23 -32.59 -12.61
C ILE A 256 -2.09 -31.74 -13.55
N ASP A 257 -3.16 -31.18 -13.01
CA ASP A 257 -4.02 -30.30 -13.78
C ASP A 257 -3.30 -29.01 -14.20
N ARG A 258 -3.86 -28.35 -15.23
CA ARG A 258 -3.44 -27.01 -15.65
C ARG A 258 -4.50 -26.00 -15.24
N PRO A 259 -4.13 -24.92 -14.55
CA PRO A 259 -5.09 -23.89 -14.24
C PRO A 259 -5.48 -23.14 -15.52
N SER A 260 -6.74 -22.74 -15.64
CA SER A 260 -7.17 -21.85 -16.73
C SER A 260 -6.86 -20.42 -16.33
N LEU A 261 -5.86 -19.78 -16.93
CA LEU A 261 -5.41 -18.42 -16.63
C LEU A 261 -5.34 -17.57 -17.91
N PRO A 262 -5.48 -16.23 -17.82
CA PRO A 262 -5.62 -15.44 -16.59
C PRO A 262 -7.00 -15.56 -15.92
N GLN A 263 -7.06 -15.36 -14.60
CA GLN A 263 -8.31 -15.33 -13.83
C GLN A 263 -8.38 -14.10 -12.95
N VAL A 264 -9.56 -13.48 -12.92
CA VAL A 264 -9.89 -12.40 -12.00
C VAL A 264 -10.40 -13.02 -10.70
N PHE A 265 -9.82 -12.62 -9.58
CA PHE A 265 -10.32 -12.95 -8.25
C PHE A 265 -10.86 -11.68 -7.61
N GLU A 266 -12.10 -11.71 -7.09
CA GLU A 266 -12.66 -10.68 -6.23
C GLU A 266 -13.02 -11.31 -4.88
N LEU A 267 -12.25 -10.95 -3.86
CA LEU A 267 -12.47 -11.35 -2.48
C LEU A 267 -13.43 -10.35 -1.84
N VAL A 268 -14.51 -10.84 -1.25
CA VAL A 268 -15.55 -10.00 -0.63
C VAL A 268 -15.63 -10.26 0.87
N GLY A 269 -15.46 -9.18 1.65
CA GLY A 269 -15.62 -9.19 3.10
C GLY A 269 -17.03 -8.74 3.47
N ARG A 270 -17.71 -9.54 4.29
CA ARG A 270 -19.11 -9.33 4.71
C ARG A 270 -19.23 -9.05 6.19
N ASP A 271 -20.28 -8.32 6.56
CA ASP A 271 -20.63 -8.00 7.95
C ASP A 271 -21.25 -9.19 8.72
N SER A 272 -21.70 -10.23 8.00
CA SER A 272 -22.40 -11.39 8.57
C SER A 272 -21.94 -12.69 7.91
N PRO A 273 -21.96 -13.83 8.63
CA PRO A 273 -21.49 -15.11 8.14
C PRO A 273 -22.43 -15.74 7.07
N GLY A 274 -21.98 -16.85 6.47
CA GLY A 274 -22.81 -17.71 5.61
C GLY A 274 -23.12 -17.10 4.24
N GLY A 275 -22.28 -16.17 3.76
CA GLY A 275 -22.45 -15.52 2.45
C GLY A 275 -23.64 -14.56 2.33
N GLN A 276 -24.42 -14.34 3.40
CA GLN A 276 -25.67 -13.57 3.36
C GLN A 276 -25.52 -12.10 3.81
N GLY A 277 -24.41 -11.75 4.48
CA GLY A 277 -24.16 -10.38 4.94
C GLY A 277 -23.92 -9.38 3.81
N ASN A 278 -23.99 -8.10 4.12
CA ASN A 278 -23.69 -7.05 3.14
C ASN A 278 -22.20 -7.07 2.79
N VAL A 279 -21.87 -6.83 1.52
CA VAL A 279 -20.48 -6.67 1.10
C VAL A 279 -20.00 -5.30 1.56
N ILE A 280 -19.04 -5.28 2.48
CA ILE A 280 -18.50 -4.05 3.07
C ILE A 280 -17.01 -3.88 2.85
N ALA A 281 -16.32 -4.89 2.30
CA ALA A 281 -14.93 -4.78 1.83
C ALA A 281 -14.76 -5.56 0.52
N LYS A 282 -13.86 -5.09 -0.35
CA LYS A 282 -13.47 -5.80 -1.56
C LYS A 282 -11.96 -5.73 -1.78
N TYR A 283 -11.40 -6.82 -2.27
CA TYR A 283 -10.05 -6.85 -2.80
C TYR A 283 -10.02 -7.71 -4.06
N GLY A 284 -9.41 -7.21 -5.13
CA GLY A 284 -9.32 -8.00 -6.35
C GLY A 284 -7.96 -7.94 -7.02
N PHE A 285 -7.61 -9.04 -7.69
CA PHE A 285 -6.34 -9.23 -8.38
C PHE A 285 -6.54 -10.14 -9.60
N VAL A 286 -5.53 -10.21 -10.47
CA VAL A 286 -5.56 -11.07 -11.66
C VAL A 286 -4.34 -11.96 -11.68
N LEU A 287 -4.54 -13.27 -11.45
CA LEU A 287 -3.48 -14.25 -11.67
C LEU A 287 -3.29 -14.46 -13.17
N LYS A 288 -2.05 -14.37 -13.62
CA LYS A 288 -1.63 -14.53 -15.02
C LYS A 288 -0.76 -15.76 -15.22
N GLN A 289 0.03 -16.13 -14.22
CA GLN A 289 0.95 -17.27 -14.25
C GLN A 289 0.90 -18.07 -12.94
N TRP A 290 1.05 -19.39 -13.06
CA TRP A 290 1.10 -20.34 -11.96
C TRP A 290 2.40 -21.14 -12.00
N PHE A 291 3.03 -21.27 -10.83
CA PHE A 291 4.33 -21.90 -10.67
C PHE A 291 4.23 -23.20 -9.87
N VAL A 292 4.97 -24.21 -10.31
CA VAL A 292 5.05 -25.53 -9.69
C VAL A 292 6.52 -25.91 -9.48
N HIS A 293 6.91 -26.15 -8.24
CA HIS A 293 8.28 -26.51 -7.88
C HIS A 293 8.50 -28.04 -7.88
N ARG A 294 9.75 -28.46 -8.11
CA ARG A 294 10.19 -29.88 -8.07
C ARG A 294 10.86 -30.22 -6.73
N GLY A 295 10.23 -29.83 -5.62
CA GLY A 295 10.82 -29.97 -4.28
C GLY A 295 12.05 -29.08 -4.04
N SER A 296 12.86 -29.44 -3.06
CA SER A 296 14.04 -28.66 -2.61
C SER A 296 15.40 -29.22 -3.04
N SER A 297 15.43 -30.34 -3.76
CA SER A 297 16.66 -30.94 -4.28
C SER A 297 17.20 -30.19 -5.50
N TYR A 298 18.50 -30.35 -5.74
CA TYR A 298 19.17 -29.84 -6.93
C TYR A 298 19.19 -30.90 -8.03
N TYR A 299 18.87 -30.46 -9.25
CA TYR A 299 18.88 -31.27 -10.47
C TYR A 299 19.75 -30.59 -11.52
N ASN A 300 20.17 -31.35 -12.53
CA ASN A 300 20.70 -30.74 -13.76
C ASN A 300 19.55 -30.12 -14.59
N TYR A 301 19.91 -29.21 -15.51
CA TYR A 301 18.92 -28.53 -16.34
C TYR A 301 18.11 -29.50 -17.20
N SER A 302 18.76 -30.47 -17.85
CA SER A 302 18.10 -31.45 -18.74
C SER A 302 16.98 -32.22 -18.05
N SER A 303 17.22 -32.68 -16.82
CA SER A 303 16.22 -33.37 -16.00
C SER A 303 15.04 -32.43 -15.70
N SER A 304 15.29 -31.20 -15.27
CA SER A 304 14.21 -30.22 -14.99
C SER A 304 13.43 -29.83 -16.24
N SER A 305 14.13 -29.64 -17.37
CA SER A 305 13.54 -29.34 -18.67
C SER A 305 12.67 -30.48 -19.20
N SER A 306 13.02 -31.73 -18.91
CA SER A 306 12.20 -32.88 -19.25
C SER A 306 11.01 -33.10 -18.31
N TRP A 307 11.14 -32.63 -17.06
CA TRP A 307 10.13 -32.83 -16.01
C TRP A 307 8.93 -31.91 -16.18
N CYS A 308 9.13 -30.63 -16.51
CA CYS A 308 8.02 -29.66 -16.67
C CYS A 308 6.96 -30.08 -17.70
N PRO A 309 7.32 -30.59 -18.90
CA PRO A 309 6.32 -31.10 -19.83
C PRO A 309 5.61 -32.36 -19.32
N LYS A 310 6.32 -33.24 -18.60
CA LYS A 310 5.75 -34.50 -18.08
C LYS A 310 4.70 -34.29 -16.99
N ILE A 311 4.83 -33.25 -16.17
CA ILE A 311 3.82 -32.93 -15.14
C ILE A 311 2.53 -32.34 -15.72
N GLY A 312 2.50 -31.89 -16.98
CA GLY A 312 1.27 -31.31 -17.52
C GLY A 312 1.48 -30.29 -18.62
N ASP A 313 2.54 -30.43 -19.42
CA ASP A 313 2.94 -29.52 -20.50
C ASP A 313 3.28 -28.09 -19.99
N TYR A 314 3.84 -27.98 -18.78
CA TYR A 314 4.45 -26.76 -18.26
C TYR A 314 5.83 -26.55 -18.90
N ARG A 315 6.39 -25.33 -18.81
CA ARG A 315 7.78 -25.06 -19.22
C ARG A 315 8.66 -24.65 -18.04
N VAL A 316 9.98 -24.78 -18.21
CA VAL A 316 10.95 -24.11 -17.33
C VAL A 316 10.78 -22.59 -17.50
N PRO A 317 10.77 -21.80 -16.39
CA PRO A 317 10.62 -20.36 -16.46
C PRO A 317 11.81 -19.70 -17.18
N MET A 318 11.59 -18.51 -17.72
CA MET A 318 12.65 -17.61 -18.16
C MET A 318 13.09 -16.74 -16.98
N VAL A 319 14.25 -16.09 -17.07
CA VAL A 319 14.72 -15.12 -16.09
C VAL A 319 13.65 -14.06 -15.80
N LYS A 320 13.01 -13.53 -16.85
CA LYS A 320 11.92 -12.55 -16.75
C LYS A 320 10.64 -13.07 -16.08
N ASP A 321 10.41 -14.38 -16.02
CA ASP A 321 9.26 -14.91 -15.29
C ASP A 321 9.51 -14.89 -13.77
N LEU A 322 10.78 -14.83 -13.35
CA LEU A 322 11.17 -14.96 -11.95
C LEU A 322 11.60 -13.65 -11.30
N THR A 323 12.27 -12.77 -12.04
CA THR A 323 12.90 -11.57 -11.46
C THR A 323 12.95 -10.41 -12.44
N ASN A 324 12.91 -9.18 -11.92
CA ASN A 324 13.23 -7.95 -12.66
C ASN A 324 14.68 -7.48 -12.48
N ALA A 325 15.54 -8.34 -11.90
CA ALA A 325 16.96 -8.09 -11.77
C ALA A 325 17.63 -7.74 -13.10
N THR A 326 18.56 -6.80 -13.06
CA THR A 326 19.44 -6.48 -14.19
C THR A 326 20.85 -6.96 -13.91
N CYS A 327 21.59 -7.39 -14.93
CA CYS A 327 23.02 -7.65 -14.74
C CYS A 327 23.82 -6.34 -14.76
N GLN A 328 23.46 -5.41 -13.88
CA GLN A 328 24.07 -4.09 -13.72
C GLN A 328 24.19 -3.77 -12.22
N GLY A 329 25.01 -2.78 -11.88
CA GLY A 329 25.12 -2.29 -10.51
C GLY A 329 25.65 -3.34 -9.53
N SER A 330 25.12 -3.33 -8.30
CA SER A 330 25.58 -4.23 -7.25
C SER A 330 25.24 -5.69 -7.55
N PHE A 331 26.14 -6.61 -7.18
CA PHE A 331 26.01 -8.07 -7.40
C PHE A 331 25.96 -8.50 -8.88
N SER A 332 26.32 -7.59 -9.79
CA SER A 332 26.54 -7.90 -11.21
C SER A 332 27.95 -8.44 -11.48
N GLY A 333 28.12 -9.13 -12.60
CA GLY A 333 29.38 -9.74 -12.99
C GLY A 333 29.22 -10.63 -14.22
N SER A 334 30.31 -11.27 -14.64
CA SER A 334 30.33 -12.15 -15.82
C SER A 334 29.31 -13.31 -15.74
N ASN A 335 28.92 -13.69 -14.53
CA ASN A 335 27.95 -14.75 -14.24
C ASN A 335 26.49 -14.39 -14.56
N CYS A 336 26.13 -13.12 -14.75
CA CYS A 336 24.76 -12.72 -15.13
C CYS A 336 24.70 -12.07 -16.51
N GLN A 337 25.84 -11.89 -17.18
CA GLN A 337 25.94 -11.14 -18.43
C GLN A 337 25.08 -11.81 -19.51
N GLY A 338 24.19 -11.03 -20.13
CA GLY A 338 23.24 -11.51 -21.14
C GLY A 338 21.87 -11.92 -20.59
N ALA A 339 21.71 -12.02 -19.27
CA ALA A 339 20.41 -12.29 -18.67
C ALA A 339 19.46 -11.08 -18.78
N VAL A 340 18.20 -11.34 -19.14
CA VAL A 340 17.16 -10.33 -19.28
C VAL A 340 16.04 -10.59 -18.28
N GLY A 341 15.96 -9.73 -17.27
CA GLY A 341 14.87 -9.72 -16.29
C GLY A 341 13.58 -9.10 -16.82
N ALA A 342 12.54 -9.17 -16.00
CA ALA A 342 11.25 -8.54 -16.24
C ALA A 342 11.33 -7.01 -16.20
N THR A 343 10.28 -6.38 -16.72
CA THR A 343 10.06 -4.94 -16.62
C THR A 343 8.90 -4.63 -15.66
N PRO A 344 8.95 -3.52 -14.90
CA PRO A 344 10.05 -2.56 -14.85
C PRO A 344 11.28 -3.14 -14.13
N SER A 345 12.45 -2.87 -14.71
CA SER A 345 13.73 -3.41 -14.26
C SER A 345 14.17 -2.81 -12.93
N SER A 346 14.88 -3.59 -12.13
CA SER A 346 15.59 -3.09 -10.95
C SER A 346 16.95 -2.49 -11.35
N SER A 347 17.53 -1.72 -10.44
CA SER A 347 18.82 -1.05 -10.61
C SER A 347 20.05 -1.96 -10.40
N ASN A 348 19.85 -3.16 -9.83
CA ASN A 348 20.91 -4.08 -9.44
C ASN A 348 20.61 -5.51 -9.92
N ASN A 349 21.56 -6.43 -9.75
CA ASN A 349 21.32 -7.87 -9.95
C ASN A 349 20.56 -8.50 -8.77
N ARG A 350 19.41 -7.93 -8.42
CA ARG A 350 18.46 -8.39 -7.40
C ARG A 350 17.07 -7.92 -7.79
N TYR A 351 16.02 -8.64 -7.37
CA TYR A 351 14.68 -8.13 -7.62
C TYR A 351 14.47 -6.83 -6.85
N GLN A 352 13.65 -5.95 -7.42
CA GLN A 352 13.01 -4.87 -6.71
C GLN A 352 11.52 -5.21 -6.56
N ARG A 353 10.92 -5.00 -5.38
CA ARG A 353 9.50 -5.33 -5.12
C ARG A 353 8.59 -4.56 -6.09
N ARG A 354 8.05 -5.24 -7.09
CA ARG A 354 7.19 -4.65 -8.13
C ARG A 354 6.13 -5.66 -8.57
N ILE A 355 4.94 -5.14 -8.87
CA ILE A 355 3.82 -5.94 -9.37
C ILE A 355 4.03 -6.20 -10.86
N GLY A 356 3.80 -7.43 -11.30
CA GLY A 356 3.97 -7.87 -12.68
C GLY A 356 5.42 -8.00 -13.16
N ALA A 357 6.39 -7.97 -12.25
CA ALA A 357 7.82 -7.90 -12.57
C ALA A 357 8.59 -9.19 -12.19
N GLY A 358 7.92 -10.34 -12.29
CA GLY A 358 8.48 -11.65 -11.99
C GLY A 358 8.04 -12.22 -10.64
N PHE A 359 7.98 -13.54 -10.58
CA PHE A 359 7.45 -14.31 -9.44
C PHE A 359 8.13 -13.97 -8.11
N PHE A 360 9.46 -13.97 -8.04
CA PHE A 360 10.18 -13.66 -6.81
C PHE A 360 10.15 -12.15 -6.50
N ALA A 361 10.00 -11.28 -7.49
CA ALA A 361 9.82 -9.84 -7.25
C ALA A 361 8.49 -9.55 -6.53
N GLU A 362 7.43 -10.30 -6.86
CA GLU A 362 6.14 -10.25 -6.19
C GLU A 362 6.15 -10.96 -4.83
N TRP A 363 6.61 -12.20 -4.75
CA TRP A 363 6.45 -13.00 -3.53
C TRP A 363 7.60 -12.87 -2.54
N GLY A 364 8.80 -12.51 -2.99
CA GLY A 364 9.97 -12.32 -2.14
C GLY A 364 10.58 -13.65 -1.68
N SER A 365 11.21 -13.66 -0.51
CA SER A 365 11.93 -14.82 0.02
C SER A 365 11.03 -16.04 0.19
N MET A 366 11.22 -17.04 -0.67
CA MET A 366 10.28 -18.16 -0.82
C MET A 366 10.32 -19.18 0.33
N ASP A 367 11.44 -19.26 1.06
CA ASP A 367 11.61 -20.07 2.27
C ASP A 367 10.66 -19.69 3.42
N ARG A 368 10.04 -18.50 3.35
CA ARG A 368 9.11 -17.99 4.37
C ARG A 368 7.68 -18.49 4.24
N TYR A 369 7.35 -19.11 3.12
CA TYR A 369 6.04 -19.72 2.91
C TYR A 369 6.05 -21.18 3.41
N THR A 370 6.00 -21.34 4.73
CA THR A 370 5.95 -22.66 5.37
C THR A 370 4.76 -23.47 4.83
N GLY A 371 5.04 -24.60 4.20
CA GLY A 371 4.03 -25.46 3.55
C GLY A 371 3.89 -25.30 2.03
N ALA A 372 4.53 -24.28 1.44
CA ALA A 372 4.67 -24.15 -0.01
C ALA A 372 5.87 -24.95 -0.56
N ASN A 373 6.73 -25.47 0.32
CA ASN A 373 7.88 -26.34 -0.01
C ASN A 373 8.90 -25.76 -0.99
N PHE A 374 8.89 -24.43 -1.15
CA PHE A 374 10.00 -23.71 -1.74
C PHE A 374 11.14 -23.57 -0.72
N HIS A 375 12.35 -23.42 -1.24
CA HIS A 375 13.54 -23.08 -0.46
C HIS A 375 14.26 -21.89 -1.06
N ASP A 376 15.28 -21.41 -0.36
CA ASP A 376 16.01 -20.19 -0.72
C ASP A 376 17.00 -20.36 -1.89
N GLY A 377 17.15 -21.56 -2.44
CA GLY A 377 18.20 -21.85 -3.42
C GLY A 377 17.98 -21.29 -4.83
N LYS A 378 18.82 -21.76 -5.74
CA LYS A 378 18.80 -21.39 -7.16
C LYS A 378 17.73 -22.19 -7.90
N TYR A 379 16.92 -21.52 -8.71
CA TYR A 379 15.92 -22.15 -9.59
C TYR A 379 16.35 -22.02 -11.05
N TRP A 380 16.18 -23.10 -11.82
CA TRP A 380 16.53 -23.13 -13.24
C TRP A 380 15.72 -22.13 -14.06
N THR A 381 16.37 -21.55 -15.06
CA THR A 381 15.69 -20.83 -16.15
C THR A 381 16.07 -21.41 -17.50
N SER A 382 15.23 -21.23 -18.51
CA SER A 382 15.49 -21.67 -19.87
C SER A 382 16.50 -20.80 -20.62
N ASP A 383 16.74 -19.57 -20.17
CA ASP A 383 17.71 -18.67 -20.79
C ASP A 383 19.14 -19.19 -20.64
N THR A 384 19.92 -19.03 -21.71
CA THR A 384 21.32 -19.47 -21.81
C THR A 384 22.25 -18.30 -22.05
N LYS A 385 23.50 -18.48 -21.61
CA LYS A 385 24.63 -17.65 -22.01
C LYS A 385 25.27 -18.21 -23.30
N ASP A 386 26.13 -17.42 -23.95
CA ASP A 386 26.85 -17.79 -25.18
C ASP A 386 27.68 -19.08 -25.07
N ASN A 387 28.11 -19.46 -23.86
CA ASN A 387 28.86 -20.70 -23.62
C ASN A 387 27.95 -21.94 -23.44
N GLY A 388 26.63 -21.80 -23.59
CA GLY A 388 25.65 -22.88 -23.46
C GLY A 388 25.19 -23.16 -22.03
N ASN A 389 25.74 -22.49 -21.02
CA ASN A 389 25.28 -22.64 -19.64
C ASN A 389 23.97 -21.89 -19.41
N HIS A 390 23.09 -22.46 -18.60
CA HIS A 390 21.81 -21.87 -18.24
C HIS A 390 21.92 -20.90 -17.07
N PHE A 391 21.07 -19.87 -17.07
CA PHE A 391 20.89 -19.01 -15.92
C PHE A 391 20.02 -19.69 -14.86
N THR A 392 20.24 -19.27 -13.62
CA THR A 392 19.42 -19.57 -12.47
C THR A 392 19.09 -18.30 -11.71
N VAL A 393 17.96 -18.30 -11.01
CA VAL A 393 17.55 -17.18 -10.17
C VAL A 393 17.44 -17.65 -8.72
N TYR A 394 18.03 -16.90 -7.80
CA TYR A 394 18.01 -17.20 -6.36
C TYR A 394 16.64 -16.84 -5.75
N GLY A 395 15.97 -17.78 -5.09
CA GLY A 395 14.61 -17.61 -4.57
C GLY A 395 14.48 -16.54 -3.48
N GLY A 396 15.57 -16.21 -2.78
CA GLY A 396 15.56 -15.23 -1.69
C GLY A 396 15.68 -13.77 -2.10
N LEU A 397 16.37 -13.51 -3.20
CA LEU A 397 16.81 -12.16 -3.58
C LEU A 397 16.57 -11.85 -5.07
N GLY A 398 16.17 -12.84 -5.86
CA GLY A 398 15.99 -12.68 -7.31
C GLY A 398 17.28 -12.47 -8.07
N THR A 399 18.44 -12.75 -7.46
CA THR A 399 19.75 -12.58 -8.10
C THR A 399 19.92 -13.60 -9.23
N VAL A 400 20.40 -13.14 -10.37
CA VAL A 400 20.69 -14.01 -11.52
C VAL A 400 22.13 -14.52 -11.47
N TYR A 401 22.31 -15.81 -11.66
CA TYR A 401 23.61 -16.48 -11.75
C TYR A 401 23.60 -17.59 -12.80
N GLU A 402 24.68 -17.67 -13.58
CA GLU A 402 25.08 -18.88 -14.27
C GLU A 402 25.39 -19.98 -13.24
N SER A 403 24.86 -21.19 -13.43
CA SER A 403 25.04 -22.31 -12.51
C SER A 403 25.05 -23.64 -13.24
N SER A 404 25.75 -24.63 -12.69
CA SER A 404 25.74 -26.03 -13.15
C SER A 404 24.66 -26.88 -12.46
N VAL A 405 24.10 -26.38 -11.36
CA VAL A 405 23.05 -27.03 -10.57
C VAL A 405 21.97 -26.03 -10.18
N GLY A 406 20.73 -26.50 -10.10
CA GLY A 406 19.56 -25.68 -9.79
C GLY A 406 18.36 -26.53 -9.43
N SER A 407 17.38 -25.92 -8.78
CA SER A 407 16.12 -26.55 -8.40
C SER A 407 15.14 -26.46 -9.56
N GLY A 408 14.30 -27.48 -9.72
CA GLY A 408 13.28 -27.49 -10.75
C GLY A 408 12.13 -26.53 -10.42
N LEU A 409 11.75 -25.71 -11.38
CA LEU A 409 10.57 -24.85 -11.32
C LEU A 409 9.93 -24.85 -12.69
N CYS A 410 8.60 -24.87 -12.71
CA CYS A 410 7.80 -24.90 -13.93
C CYS A 410 6.74 -23.81 -13.88
N VAL A 411 6.36 -23.27 -15.03
CA VAL A 411 5.39 -22.18 -15.16
C VAL A 411 4.33 -22.48 -16.23
N TYR A 412 3.09 -22.04 -15.99
CA TYR A 412 1.97 -22.08 -16.93
C TYR A 412 0.92 -21.01 -16.62
N PRO A 413 0.20 -20.44 -17.61
CA PRO A 413 0.56 -20.37 -19.03
C PRO A 413 1.77 -19.44 -19.19
N TYR A 414 2.36 -19.40 -20.38
CA TYR A 414 3.75 -19.01 -20.47
C TYR A 414 4.16 -18.31 -21.76
#